data_AF-A0A832PW33-F1
#
_entry.id   AF-A0A832PW33-F1
#
_cell.length_a   1.000
_cell.length_b   1.000
_cell.length_c   1.000
_cell.angle_alpha   90.00
_cell.angle_beta   90.00
_cell.angle_gamma   90.00
#
_symmetry.space_group_name_H-M   'P 1'
#
loop_
_entity.id
_entity.type
_entity.pdbx_description
1 polymer ?
#
loop_
_entity_poly.entity_id
_entity_poly.type
_entity_poly.pdbx_seq_one_letter_code
_entity_poly.pdbx_strand_id
1 'polypeptide(L)'
;MKLRFLALPVLAAFLALSIGCNGDDETPTFDDAFERDSKATSDTKAKDDGTTADDDGATADDDDGTTADDDGTTADDDDGTTADDDGTTADDDGEIADDDGTEQQECEEDTDCDGEPQKCHEFKCEDLKCKEVPVANNTACSDDNHCTENDTCQDGVCSGTAITCDDQNPCTEDTCDPESGCSFKAIDSGDTIICGKGECMREVQKCTDGVPNVCVEGEPTQEVCDGKDNDCDGHTDEEDADDCTTYYRDDDGDEFGVDGDTRCLCAAAAPYTATKGGDCCDKDDQAYPQEFTEEQWFIKANKCDSFDYNCSDGEEKRWGIGSCLSIDLPGGGRTCNARQGFDGRTPECGVAATYIVNCSISGGRCIATETEERTQSCR
;
A
#
# COMPACT_ATOMS: atom_id res chain seq x y z
N MET A 1 21.16 -5.12 67.70
CA MET A 1 20.21 -6.26 67.62
C MET A 1 19.10 -6.01 68.65
N LYS A 2 17.81 -5.90 68.36
CA LYS A 2 16.96 -6.21 67.19
C LYS A 2 15.81 -5.19 67.19
N LEU A 3 15.56 -4.58 66.04
CA LEU A 3 14.37 -3.80 65.73
C LEU A 3 13.18 -4.77 65.61
N ARG A 4 12.05 -4.51 66.29
CA ARG A 4 10.81 -5.27 66.10
C ARG A 4 9.85 -4.43 65.26
N PHE A 5 9.73 -4.80 63.98
CA PHE A 5 8.66 -4.36 63.09
C PHE A 5 7.37 -5.10 63.44
N LEU A 6 6.29 -4.36 63.64
CA LEU A 6 4.91 -4.86 63.69
C LEU A 6 4.35 -4.79 62.26
N ALA A 7 4.11 -5.96 61.66
CA ALA A 7 3.36 -6.09 60.42
C ALA A 7 1.89 -6.39 60.75
N LEU A 8 0.99 -5.55 60.25
CA LEU A 8 -0.45 -5.79 60.15
C LEU A 8 -0.75 -6.49 58.82
N PRO A 9 -1.64 -7.49 58.74
CA PRO A 9 -2.08 -8.04 57.47
C PRO A 9 -3.29 -7.24 56.95
N VAL A 10 -3.16 -6.71 55.73
CA VAL A 10 -4.27 -6.18 54.93
C VAL A 10 -4.96 -7.37 54.26
N LEU A 11 -6.23 -7.58 54.61
CA LEU A 11 -7.13 -8.57 54.04
C LEU A 11 -7.70 -7.98 52.73
N ALA A 12 -7.17 -8.38 51.57
CA ALA A 12 -7.77 -8.08 50.28
C ALA A 12 -8.67 -9.24 49.87
N ALA A 13 -9.99 -9.03 49.93
CA ALA A 13 -10.99 -9.91 49.34
C ALA A 13 -11.27 -9.42 47.91
N PHE A 14 -10.72 -10.11 46.92
CA PHE A 14 -11.13 -9.96 45.52
C PHE A 14 -12.27 -10.94 45.24
N LEU A 15 -13.46 -10.40 45.00
CA LEU A 15 -14.60 -11.09 44.42
C LEU A 15 -14.26 -11.41 42.97
N ALA A 16 -14.08 -12.69 42.64
CA ALA A 16 -14.10 -13.16 41.26
C ALA A 16 -15.57 -13.32 40.83
N LEU A 17 -16.02 -12.48 39.90
CA LEU A 17 -17.30 -12.64 39.23
C LEU A 17 -17.06 -13.49 37.97
N SER A 18 -17.27 -14.79 38.11
CA SER A 18 -17.36 -15.74 37.00
C SER A 18 -18.74 -15.61 36.34
N ILE A 19 -18.79 -14.97 35.17
CA ILE A 19 -19.88 -15.15 34.21
C ILE A 19 -19.36 -16.15 33.17
N GLY A 20 -19.88 -17.37 33.26
CA GLY A 20 -19.80 -18.33 32.18
C GLY A 20 -20.95 -18.11 31.21
N CYS A 21 -20.65 -18.15 29.93
CA CYS A 21 -21.56 -18.60 28.90
C CYS A 21 -20.82 -19.65 28.07
N ASN A 22 -21.34 -20.88 28.11
CA ASN A 22 -21.01 -21.96 27.19
C ASN A 22 -22.15 -22.07 26.17
N GLY A 23 -21.77 -22.38 24.93
CA GLY A 23 -22.61 -22.92 23.87
C GLY A 23 -22.74 -21.96 22.68
N ASP A 24 -22.62 -22.36 21.43
CA ASP A 24 -22.28 -23.63 20.78
C ASP A 24 -21.83 -23.28 19.33
N ASP A 25 -21.19 -24.25 18.68
CA ASP A 25 -20.93 -24.42 17.24
C ASP A 25 -21.55 -23.40 16.24
N GLU A 26 -20.72 -22.87 15.33
CA GLU A 26 -20.66 -23.30 13.92
C GLU A 26 -19.74 -22.36 13.09
N THR A 27 -18.76 -22.96 12.43
CA THR A 27 -17.91 -22.33 11.40
C THR A 27 -18.56 -22.48 10.03
N PRO A 28 -18.64 -21.45 9.17
CA PRO A 28 -19.02 -21.68 7.78
C PRO A 28 -17.78 -22.02 6.94
N THR A 29 -17.71 -23.27 6.50
CA THR A 29 -16.93 -23.71 5.34
C THR A 29 -17.66 -23.26 4.07
N PHE A 30 -16.95 -22.59 3.17
CA PHE A 30 -17.47 -22.24 1.85
C PHE A 30 -16.88 -23.22 0.84
N ASP A 31 -17.58 -24.33 0.65
CA ASP A 31 -17.43 -25.22 -0.50
C ASP A 31 -18.84 -25.57 -0.97
N ASP A 32 -19.19 -25.17 -2.18
CA ASP A 32 -20.18 -25.89 -2.99
C ASP A 32 -19.66 -25.95 -4.43
N ALA A 33 -19.01 -27.08 -4.69
CA ALA A 33 -18.79 -27.61 -6.02
C ALA A 33 -20.13 -28.02 -6.63
N PHE A 34 -20.46 -27.47 -7.80
CA PHE A 34 -21.50 -28.02 -8.65
C PHE A 34 -20.85 -28.87 -9.74
N GLU A 35 -20.77 -30.17 -9.48
CA GLU A 35 -20.49 -31.16 -10.52
C GLU A 35 -21.69 -31.36 -11.44
N ARG A 36 -21.44 -31.42 -12.75
CA ARG A 36 -21.88 -32.59 -13.51
C ARG A 36 -21.06 -32.82 -14.77
N ASP A 37 -20.31 -33.91 -14.69
CA ASP A 37 -19.61 -34.64 -15.72
C ASP A 37 -20.57 -35.27 -16.76
N SER A 38 -20.17 -35.33 -18.04
CA SER A 38 -20.44 -36.44 -18.99
C SER A 38 -20.16 -36.09 -20.46
N LYS A 39 -18.97 -36.52 -20.91
CA LYS A 39 -18.70 -37.45 -22.03
C LYS A 39 -19.40 -37.29 -23.40
N ALA A 40 -18.52 -37.32 -24.41
CA ALA A 40 -18.59 -38.02 -25.70
C ALA A 40 -19.14 -37.29 -26.96
N THR A 41 -18.21 -37.12 -27.91
CA THR A 41 -18.27 -37.42 -29.35
C THR A 41 -19.42 -36.85 -30.20
N SER A 42 -19.07 -36.07 -31.23
CA SER A 42 -19.61 -36.27 -32.58
C SER A 42 -18.78 -35.52 -33.61
N ASP A 43 -18.23 -36.27 -34.55
CA ASP A 43 -17.93 -35.80 -35.90
C ASP A 43 -19.09 -35.01 -36.49
N THR A 44 -18.82 -33.90 -37.18
CA THR A 44 -19.51 -33.62 -38.45
C THR A 44 -18.68 -32.68 -39.34
N LYS A 45 -18.35 -33.22 -40.50
CA LYS A 45 -17.77 -32.57 -41.68
C LYS A 45 -18.86 -31.81 -42.46
N ALA A 46 -18.40 -30.86 -43.29
CA ALA A 46 -19.08 -30.15 -44.40
C ALA A 46 -19.80 -28.84 -43.99
N LYS A 47 -19.77 -27.73 -44.74
CA LYS A 47 -19.26 -27.38 -46.09
C LYS A 47 -19.59 -25.88 -46.31
N ASP A 48 -18.70 -25.16 -47.01
CA ASP A 48 -19.04 -24.17 -48.08
C ASP A 48 -19.78 -22.88 -47.62
N ASP A 49 -19.68 -21.67 -48.18
CA ASP A 49 -19.07 -21.06 -49.36
C ASP A 49 -19.03 -19.51 -49.14
N GLY A 50 -18.30 -18.78 -49.98
CA GLY A 50 -18.46 -17.33 -50.20
C GLY A 50 -17.13 -16.53 -50.16
N THR A 51 -16.29 -16.53 -51.20
CA THR A 51 -16.31 -15.67 -52.43
C THR A 51 -16.38 -14.17 -52.10
N THR A 52 -15.59 -13.21 -52.59
CA THR A 52 -14.82 -12.94 -53.83
C THR A 52 -13.83 -11.78 -53.50
N ALA A 53 -12.55 -11.81 -53.86
CA ALA A 53 -11.91 -11.45 -55.14
C ALA A 53 -11.62 -9.95 -55.36
N ASP A 54 -10.54 -9.72 -56.13
CA ASP A 54 -10.03 -8.49 -56.79
C ASP A 54 -8.82 -7.84 -56.07
N ASP A 55 -7.70 -7.49 -56.71
CA ASP A 55 -7.08 -7.81 -58.01
C ASP A 55 -5.65 -7.21 -58.00
N ASP A 56 -4.83 -7.58 -58.99
CA ASP A 56 -3.61 -6.91 -59.50
C ASP A 56 -2.23 -7.14 -58.85
N GLY A 57 -1.35 -7.82 -59.63
CA GLY A 57 0.00 -7.29 -59.87
C GLY A 57 1.17 -8.29 -59.90
N ALA A 58 1.30 -9.05 -60.98
CA ALA A 58 2.42 -9.92 -61.29
C ALA A 58 3.77 -9.18 -61.52
N THR A 59 4.89 -9.83 -61.18
CA THR A 59 5.98 -10.27 -62.09
C THR A 59 7.07 -10.99 -61.27
N ALA A 60 7.18 -12.31 -61.42
CA ALA A 60 8.39 -13.06 -61.12
C ALA A 60 8.88 -13.62 -62.47
N ASP A 61 10.06 -13.16 -62.90
CA ASP A 61 10.77 -13.71 -64.04
C ASP A 61 11.47 -15.00 -63.59
N ASP A 62 11.08 -16.09 -64.24
CA ASP A 62 11.78 -17.37 -64.27
C ASP A 62 13.02 -17.24 -65.18
N ASP A 63 14.18 -17.69 -64.70
CA ASP A 63 15.34 -18.06 -65.53
C ASP A 63 16.26 -18.99 -64.72
N ASP A 64 15.81 -20.21 -64.46
CA ASP A 64 16.64 -21.41 -64.62
C ASP A 64 15.74 -22.64 -64.72
N GLY A 65 15.62 -23.16 -65.94
CA GLY A 65 14.73 -24.25 -66.26
C GLY A 65 15.36 -25.60 -65.92
N THR A 66 14.66 -26.40 -65.12
CA THR A 66 14.57 -27.84 -65.38
C THR A 66 13.19 -28.32 -64.96
N THR A 67 12.42 -28.71 -65.98
CA THR A 67 11.18 -29.48 -65.86
C THR A 67 11.52 -30.87 -65.35
N ALA A 68 10.88 -31.29 -64.26
CA ALA A 68 10.79 -32.69 -63.89
C ALA A 68 9.77 -33.37 -64.81
N ASP A 69 10.19 -34.38 -65.55
CA ASP A 69 9.29 -35.30 -66.26
C ASP A 69 9.42 -36.69 -65.64
N ASP A 70 8.25 -37.22 -65.23
CA ASP A 70 7.97 -38.63 -65.00
C ASP A 70 8.30 -39.45 -66.26
N ASP A 71 8.89 -40.62 -66.04
CA ASP A 71 8.99 -41.76 -66.97
C ASP A 71 9.78 -41.59 -68.28
N GLY A 72 11.07 -41.95 -68.24
CA GLY A 72 11.68 -42.75 -69.31
C GLY A 72 12.78 -42.12 -70.16
N THR A 73 14.03 -42.33 -69.73
CA THR A 73 15.25 -42.50 -70.54
C THR A 73 15.46 -41.60 -71.77
N THR A 74 16.33 -40.60 -71.63
CA THR A 74 17.30 -40.24 -72.68
C THR A 74 18.62 -39.88 -72.02
N ALA A 75 19.62 -40.72 -72.25
CA ALA A 75 21.02 -40.42 -72.02
C ALA A 75 21.46 -39.34 -73.02
N ASP A 76 22.03 -38.25 -72.52
CA ASP A 76 22.87 -37.38 -73.31
C ASP A 76 24.32 -37.60 -72.88
N ASP A 77 25.06 -38.16 -73.83
CA ASP A 77 26.48 -38.46 -73.81
C ASP A 77 27.30 -37.17 -73.71
N ASP A 78 28.07 -37.00 -72.61
CA ASP A 78 29.40 -36.35 -72.61
C ASP A 78 30.13 -36.44 -71.25
N ASP A 79 30.06 -37.59 -70.56
CA ASP A 79 31.21 -38.18 -69.85
C ASP A 79 30.84 -39.63 -69.50
N GLY A 80 31.68 -40.58 -69.89
CA GLY A 80 31.30 -41.99 -69.91
C GLY A 80 31.31 -42.64 -68.54
N THR A 81 30.15 -42.72 -67.87
CA THR A 81 29.80 -43.82 -66.95
C THR A 81 28.28 -44.00 -66.92
N THR A 82 27.79 -45.14 -67.40
CA THR A 82 26.40 -45.57 -67.21
C THR A 82 26.22 -46.07 -65.78
N ALA A 83 25.38 -45.42 -64.98
CA ALA A 83 24.89 -45.94 -63.72
C ALA A 83 23.59 -46.73 -63.99
N ASP A 84 23.62 -48.04 -63.75
CA ASP A 84 22.41 -48.85 -63.61
C ASP A 84 21.87 -48.72 -62.17
N ASP A 85 20.54 -48.84 -62.05
CA ASP A 85 19.66 -48.58 -60.89
C ASP A 85 19.80 -49.62 -59.76
N ASP A 86 21.05 -50.04 -59.51
CA ASP A 86 21.43 -51.09 -58.57
C ASP A 86 22.69 -50.71 -57.77
N GLY A 87 23.27 -49.51 -57.97
CA GLY A 87 24.28 -48.95 -57.07
C GLY A 87 25.61 -49.71 -56.99
N THR A 88 26.04 -50.41 -58.04
CA THR A 88 27.41 -50.96 -58.11
C THR A 88 28.20 -50.29 -59.23
N THR A 89 29.06 -49.34 -58.87
CA THR A 89 30.12 -48.86 -59.76
C THR A 89 31.13 -49.98 -59.97
N ALA A 90 31.16 -50.55 -61.17
CA ALA A 90 32.19 -51.50 -61.58
C ALA A 90 33.36 -50.73 -62.20
N ASP A 91 34.50 -50.72 -61.51
CA ASP A 91 35.78 -50.40 -62.13
C ASP A 91 36.21 -51.58 -63.02
N ASP A 92 36.90 -51.29 -64.13
CA ASP A 92 37.23 -52.19 -65.25
C ASP A 92 38.23 -53.34 -64.90
N ASP A 93 38.34 -53.67 -63.61
CA ASP A 93 39.18 -54.74 -63.06
C ASP A 93 38.39 -55.67 -62.11
N GLY A 94 37.07 -55.83 -62.31
CA GLY A 94 36.35 -57.07 -61.97
C GLY A 94 36.54 -57.65 -60.57
N GLU A 95 36.37 -56.85 -59.52
CA GLU A 95 36.15 -57.35 -58.16
C GLU A 95 34.89 -56.66 -57.61
N ILE A 96 33.78 -57.41 -57.58
CA ILE A 96 32.61 -57.05 -56.79
C ILE A 96 33.00 -57.35 -55.35
N ALA A 97 33.46 -56.33 -54.64
CA ALA A 97 33.37 -56.37 -53.19
C ALA A 97 31.90 -56.12 -52.86
N ASP A 98 31.17 -57.20 -52.63
CA ASP A 98 30.07 -57.17 -51.67
C ASP A 98 30.72 -56.77 -50.33
N ASP A 99 30.94 -55.47 -50.10
CA ASP A 99 31.31 -54.96 -48.78
C ASP A 99 30.06 -54.94 -47.91
N ASP A 100 29.57 -56.14 -47.65
CA ASP A 100 28.65 -56.45 -46.57
C ASP A 100 29.43 -56.47 -45.24
N GLY A 101 30.41 -55.57 -45.04
CA GLY A 101 30.92 -55.05 -43.77
C GLY A 101 31.05 -55.99 -42.57
N THR A 102 31.37 -57.27 -42.78
CA THR A 102 31.51 -58.26 -41.69
C THR A 102 32.74 -59.17 -41.81
N GLU A 103 33.73 -58.78 -42.60
CA GLU A 103 35.09 -59.32 -42.44
C GLU A 103 35.86 -58.42 -41.46
N GLN A 104 36.23 -58.98 -40.30
CA GLN A 104 37.02 -58.25 -39.29
C GLN A 104 38.39 -57.90 -39.89
N GLN A 105 38.71 -56.61 -40.01
CA GLN A 105 39.98 -56.12 -40.54
C GLN A 105 41.16 -56.77 -39.80
N GLU A 106 42.05 -57.39 -40.56
CA GLU A 106 43.32 -57.91 -40.05
C GLU A 106 44.30 -56.76 -39.83
N CYS A 107 45.08 -56.83 -38.75
CA CYS A 107 46.04 -55.79 -38.38
C CYS A 107 47.34 -56.40 -37.86
N GLU A 108 48.45 -55.67 -37.98
CA GLU A 108 49.73 -56.00 -37.33
C GLU A 108 50.05 -55.01 -36.20
N GLU A 109 49.63 -53.75 -36.34
CA GLU A 109 49.74 -52.67 -35.35
C GLU A 109 48.41 -51.89 -35.25
N ASP A 110 48.21 -51.13 -34.16
CA ASP A 110 46.95 -50.38 -33.93
C ASP A 110 46.60 -49.39 -35.05
N THR A 111 47.61 -48.90 -35.79
CA THR A 111 47.44 -47.98 -36.92
C THR A 111 46.87 -48.63 -38.18
N ASP A 112 46.82 -49.95 -38.23
CA ASP A 112 46.26 -50.71 -39.37
C ASP A 112 44.74 -50.87 -39.24
N CYS A 113 44.14 -50.38 -38.15
CA CYS A 113 42.70 -50.39 -37.94
C CYS A 113 42.07 -49.10 -38.46
N ASP A 114 41.30 -49.23 -39.54
CA ASP A 114 40.57 -48.14 -40.16
C ASP A 114 39.12 -48.08 -39.66
N GLY A 115 38.51 -46.90 -39.72
CA GLY A 115 37.12 -46.67 -39.34
C GLY A 115 36.95 -45.61 -38.26
N GLU A 116 35.70 -45.25 -37.99
CA GLU A 116 35.32 -44.29 -36.95
C GLU A 116 34.80 -45.08 -35.73
N PRO A 117 35.57 -45.21 -34.64
CA PRO A 117 35.13 -45.95 -33.45
C PRO A 117 33.96 -45.24 -32.76
N GLN A 118 33.17 -45.96 -31.96
CA GLN A 118 32.14 -45.31 -31.15
C GLN A 118 32.77 -44.32 -30.18
N LYS A 119 31.98 -43.33 -29.73
CA LYS A 119 32.43 -42.37 -28.72
C LYS A 119 32.98 -43.10 -27.50
N CYS A 120 34.13 -42.63 -27.01
CA CYS A 120 34.89 -43.25 -25.91
C CYS A 120 35.44 -44.65 -26.19
N HIS A 121 35.48 -45.07 -27.45
CA HIS A 121 36.19 -46.26 -27.87
C HIS A 121 37.32 -45.93 -28.84
N GLU A 122 38.29 -46.83 -28.94
CA GLU A 122 39.38 -46.83 -29.92
C GLU A 122 39.55 -48.25 -30.47
N PHE A 123 40.03 -48.38 -31.70
CA PHE A 123 40.40 -49.69 -32.22
C PHE A 123 41.82 -50.04 -31.75
N LYS A 124 41.98 -51.26 -31.25
CA LYS A 124 43.28 -51.85 -30.93
C LYS A 124 43.47 -53.17 -31.67
N CYS A 125 44.70 -53.40 -32.11
CA CYS A 125 45.09 -54.63 -32.75
C CYS A 125 45.39 -55.70 -31.70
N GLU A 126 44.43 -56.60 -31.50
CA GLU A 126 44.57 -57.74 -30.59
C GLU A 126 44.34 -59.05 -31.33
N ASP A 127 45.30 -59.97 -31.24
CA ASP A 127 45.25 -61.28 -31.92
C ASP A 127 45.11 -61.18 -33.46
N LEU A 128 45.82 -60.22 -34.07
CA LEU A 128 45.79 -59.90 -35.52
C LEU A 128 44.43 -59.41 -36.03
N LYS A 129 43.59 -58.88 -35.13
CA LYS A 129 42.25 -58.37 -35.45
C LYS A 129 42.01 -57.03 -34.78
N CYS A 130 41.40 -56.12 -35.51
CA CYS A 130 40.93 -54.87 -34.95
C CYS A 130 39.75 -55.13 -34.00
N LYS A 131 39.95 -54.85 -32.72
CA LYS A 131 38.90 -54.90 -31.70
C LYS A 131 38.63 -53.50 -31.18
N GLU A 132 37.36 -53.17 -31.08
CA GLU A 132 36.92 -51.94 -30.43
C GLU A 132 37.03 -52.09 -28.91
N VAL A 133 37.77 -51.21 -28.26
CA VAL A 133 38.00 -51.22 -26.81
C VAL A 133 37.74 -49.83 -26.23
N PRO A 134 37.29 -49.71 -24.96
CA PRO A 134 37.10 -48.41 -24.34
C PRO A 134 38.42 -47.66 -24.15
N VAL A 135 38.42 -46.37 -24.46
CA VAL A 135 39.54 -45.47 -24.16
C VAL A 135 39.71 -45.34 -22.65
N ALA A 136 40.88 -44.86 -22.21
CA ALA A 136 41.17 -44.72 -20.80
C ALA A 136 40.17 -43.79 -20.08
N ASN A 137 39.76 -44.17 -18.86
CA ASN A 137 38.88 -43.31 -18.05
C ASN A 137 39.49 -41.92 -17.84
N ASN A 138 38.66 -40.88 -17.84
CA ASN A 138 39.04 -39.47 -17.82
C ASN A 138 39.66 -38.93 -19.11
N THR A 139 39.60 -39.69 -20.22
CA THR A 139 39.88 -39.12 -21.55
C THR A 139 38.77 -38.13 -21.90
N ALA A 140 39.15 -36.94 -22.39
CA ALA A 140 38.19 -35.95 -22.83
C ALA A 140 37.38 -36.48 -24.03
N CYS A 141 36.07 -36.29 -23.99
CA CYS A 141 35.16 -36.64 -25.07
C CYS A 141 34.10 -35.52 -25.19
N SER A 142 33.08 -35.71 -26.03
CA SER A 142 31.87 -34.89 -26.00
C SER A 142 30.66 -35.79 -26.11
N ASP A 143 29.68 -35.61 -25.22
CA ASP A 143 28.44 -36.39 -25.21
C ASP A 143 27.35 -35.80 -26.13
N ASP A 144 27.72 -34.83 -26.98
CA ASP A 144 26.85 -33.97 -27.83
C ASP A 144 25.75 -33.23 -27.07
N ASN A 145 25.76 -33.26 -25.74
CA ASN A 145 24.78 -32.57 -24.94
C ASN A 145 25.32 -31.17 -24.59
N HIS A 146 24.69 -30.14 -25.14
CA HIS A 146 25.05 -28.75 -24.90
C HIS A 146 24.78 -28.30 -23.44
N CYS A 147 24.11 -29.14 -22.64
CA CYS A 147 23.81 -28.92 -21.23
C CYS A 147 24.79 -29.62 -20.29
N THR A 148 25.90 -30.12 -20.79
CA THR A 148 26.96 -30.75 -20.00
C THR A 148 28.30 -30.08 -20.27
N GLU A 149 29.15 -30.05 -19.24
CA GLU A 149 30.53 -29.60 -19.34
C GLU A 149 31.49 -30.63 -18.75
N ASN A 150 32.75 -30.55 -19.17
CA ASN A 150 33.83 -31.43 -18.72
C ASN A 150 33.52 -32.92 -19.01
N ASP A 151 33.03 -33.20 -20.22
CA ASP A 151 32.68 -34.56 -20.63
C ASP A 151 33.92 -35.45 -20.66
N THR A 152 33.82 -36.59 -19.98
CA THR A 152 34.90 -37.55 -19.89
C THR A 152 34.39 -38.96 -20.08
N CYS A 153 35.25 -39.79 -20.67
CA CYS A 153 34.98 -41.20 -20.83
C CYS A 153 35.06 -41.90 -19.48
N GLN A 154 33.98 -42.59 -19.11
CA GLN A 154 33.93 -43.47 -17.97
C GLN A 154 33.33 -44.81 -18.41
N ASP A 155 34.13 -45.86 -18.35
CA ASP A 155 33.74 -47.24 -18.69
C ASP A 155 33.12 -47.37 -20.11
N GLY A 156 33.69 -46.63 -21.08
CA GLY A 156 33.26 -46.63 -22.49
C GLY A 156 32.08 -45.70 -22.79
N VAL A 157 31.56 -44.95 -21.82
CA VAL A 157 30.48 -43.97 -22.02
C VAL A 157 31.02 -42.56 -21.85
N CYS A 158 30.71 -41.68 -22.80
CA CYS A 158 30.97 -40.26 -22.66
C CYS A 158 29.84 -39.62 -21.83
N SER A 159 30.19 -38.92 -20.76
CA SER A 159 29.23 -38.16 -19.95
C SER A 159 29.89 -36.95 -19.31
N GLY A 160 29.18 -35.82 -19.27
CA GLY A 160 29.62 -34.62 -18.57
C GLY A 160 28.87 -34.31 -17.27
N THR A 161 29.24 -33.18 -16.68
CA THR A 161 28.55 -32.58 -15.53
C THR A 161 27.49 -31.62 -16.05
N ALA A 162 26.24 -31.78 -15.61
CA ALA A 162 25.17 -30.89 -16.04
C ALA A 162 25.46 -29.43 -15.67
N ILE A 163 25.32 -28.53 -16.64
CA ILE A 163 25.38 -27.08 -16.42
C ILE A 163 24.03 -26.56 -15.95
N THR A 164 24.04 -25.46 -15.22
CA THR A 164 22.83 -24.69 -14.91
C THR A 164 22.76 -23.50 -15.86
N CYS A 165 21.71 -23.44 -16.67
CA CYS A 165 21.36 -22.22 -17.39
C CYS A 165 20.64 -21.30 -16.42
N ASP A 166 21.33 -20.26 -15.96
CA ASP A 166 20.79 -19.20 -15.12
C ASP A 166 21.34 -17.86 -15.63
N ASP A 167 20.48 -17.03 -16.23
CA ASP A 167 20.87 -15.69 -16.69
C ASP A 167 20.75 -14.62 -15.57
N GLN A 168 20.38 -15.04 -14.36
CA GLN A 168 20.10 -14.23 -13.18
C GLN A 168 18.94 -13.26 -13.35
N ASN A 169 18.12 -13.42 -14.40
CA ASN A 169 16.91 -12.65 -14.60
C ASN A 169 15.70 -13.41 -14.04
N PRO A 170 15.06 -12.92 -12.96
CA PRO A 170 13.89 -13.58 -12.40
C PRO A 170 12.65 -13.54 -13.32
N CYS A 171 12.74 -12.83 -14.46
CA CYS A 171 11.70 -12.70 -15.46
C CYS A 171 11.95 -13.53 -16.71
N THR A 172 12.89 -14.47 -16.66
CA THR A 172 13.06 -15.50 -17.68
C THR A 172 12.81 -16.87 -17.09
N GLU A 173 12.24 -17.74 -17.93
CA GLU A 173 12.21 -19.17 -17.69
C GLU A 173 13.43 -19.78 -18.37
N ASP A 174 14.37 -20.23 -17.53
CA ASP A 174 15.66 -20.71 -17.97
C ASP A 174 15.60 -22.22 -18.16
N THR A 175 15.88 -22.67 -19.38
CA THR A 175 15.83 -24.08 -19.73
C THR A 175 17.08 -24.45 -20.51
N CYS A 176 17.52 -25.70 -20.36
CA CYS A 176 18.62 -26.23 -21.15
C CYS A 176 18.11 -27.36 -22.04
N ASP A 177 18.27 -27.17 -23.34
CA ASP A 177 17.96 -28.17 -24.35
C ASP A 177 19.26 -28.88 -24.78
N PRO A 178 19.32 -30.23 -24.74
CA PRO A 178 20.56 -30.95 -25.06
C PRO A 178 21.11 -30.70 -26.47
N GLU A 179 20.26 -30.35 -27.45
CA GLU A 179 20.69 -30.11 -28.83
C GLU A 179 21.10 -28.66 -29.09
N SER A 180 20.43 -27.70 -28.44
CA SER A 180 20.59 -26.26 -28.72
C SER A 180 21.20 -25.45 -27.58
N GLY A 181 21.34 -26.03 -26.38
CA GLY A 181 21.93 -25.42 -25.20
C GLY A 181 20.95 -24.57 -24.38
N CYS A 182 21.49 -23.55 -23.70
CA CYS A 182 20.68 -22.69 -22.84
C CYS A 182 19.70 -21.81 -23.63
N SER A 183 18.44 -21.77 -23.18
CA SER A 183 17.42 -20.85 -23.66
C SER A 183 16.74 -20.12 -22.51
N PHE A 184 16.47 -18.84 -22.71
CA PHE A 184 15.93 -17.92 -21.70
C PHE A 184 14.66 -17.30 -22.25
N LYS A 185 13.51 -17.83 -21.83
CA LYS A 185 12.22 -17.39 -22.36
C LYS A 185 11.66 -16.28 -21.48
N ALA A 186 11.44 -15.11 -22.06
CA ALA A 186 10.76 -14.00 -21.39
C ALA A 186 9.38 -14.42 -20.87
N ILE A 187 9.11 -14.08 -19.60
CA ILE A 187 7.80 -14.32 -18.96
C ILE A 187 7.20 -13.02 -18.43
N ASP A 188 5.87 -12.97 -18.47
CA ASP A 188 5.07 -12.08 -17.63
C ASP A 188 4.73 -12.85 -16.37
N SER A 189 5.22 -12.38 -15.23
CA SER A 189 4.89 -12.99 -13.95
C SER A 189 3.46 -12.58 -13.59
N GLY A 190 2.65 -13.52 -13.10
CA GLY A 190 1.34 -13.19 -12.52
C GLY A 190 1.43 -12.50 -11.16
N ASP A 191 2.65 -12.35 -10.60
CA ASP A 191 2.90 -11.68 -9.33
C ASP A 191 3.05 -10.17 -9.52
N THR A 192 2.53 -9.40 -8.57
CA THR A 192 2.70 -7.95 -8.50
C THR A 192 3.66 -7.54 -7.38
N ILE A 193 4.29 -6.39 -7.57
CA ILE A 193 5.04 -5.67 -6.55
C ILE A 193 4.18 -4.46 -6.13
N ILE A 194 3.95 -4.33 -4.83
CA ILE A 194 3.26 -3.17 -4.24
C ILE A 194 4.29 -2.33 -3.49
N CYS A 195 4.24 -1.02 -3.69
CA CYS A 195 5.07 -0.04 -2.98
C CYS A 195 4.25 1.22 -2.64
N GLY A 196 4.78 2.09 -1.78
CA GLY A 196 4.10 3.27 -1.31
C GLY A 196 3.17 3.02 -0.13
N LYS A 197 2.66 4.12 0.43
CA LYS A 197 1.63 4.19 1.47
C LYS A 197 0.53 5.14 1.02
N GLY A 198 -0.63 5.06 1.66
CA GLY A 198 -1.71 6.01 1.40
C GLY A 198 -2.11 6.08 -0.07
N GLU A 199 -2.34 7.30 -0.55
CA GLU A 199 -2.65 7.60 -1.96
C GLU A 199 -1.44 7.44 -2.90
N CYS A 200 -0.22 7.29 -2.35
CA CYS A 200 0.98 6.98 -3.13
C CYS A 200 1.16 5.50 -3.41
N MET A 201 0.25 4.62 -2.93
CA MET A 201 0.35 3.20 -3.17
C MET A 201 0.28 2.89 -4.67
N ARG A 202 1.24 2.10 -5.16
CA ARG A 202 1.30 1.62 -6.54
C ARG A 202 1.41 0.11 -6.56
N GLU A 203 0.73 -0.50 -7.53
CA GLU A 203 0.83 -1.91 -7.85
C GLU A 203 1.32 -2.06 -9.29
N VAL A 204 2.43 -2.78 -9.47
CA VAL A 204 3.08 -2.97 -10.77
C VAL A 204 3.37 -4.46 -10.94
N GLN A 205 3.21 -5.00 -12.15
CA GLN A 205 3.60 -6.38 -12.45
C GLN A 205 5.09 -6.57 -12.18
N LYS A 206 5.48 -7.68 -11.55
CA LYS A 206 6.89 -7.95 -11.25
C LYS A 206 7.74 -8.08 -12.50
N CYS A 207 7.18 -8.69 -13.54
CA CYS A 207 7.82 -8.91 -14.83
C CYS A 207 6.89 -8.49 -15.96
N THR A 208 7.42 -7.79 -16.96
CA THR A 208 6.71 -7.50 -18.22
C THR A 208 7.66 -7.72 -19.40
N ASP A 209 7.27 -8.59 -20.32
CA ASP A 209 8.05 -8.99 -21.49
C ASP A 209 9.49 -9.42 -21.14
N GLY A 210 9.65 -10.16 -20.04
CA GLY A 210 10.95 -10.63 -19.57
C GLY A 210 11.82 -9.58 -18.89
N VAL A 211 11.29 -8.38 -18.64
CA VAL A 211 11.98 -7.29 -17.95
C VAL A 211 11.44 -7.17 -16.51
N PRO A 212 12.31 -7.23 -15.49
CA PRO A 212 11.93 -6.90 -14.12
C PRO A 212 11.50 -5.45 -14.01
N ASN A 213 10.30 -5.20 -13.51
CA ASN A 213 9.86 -3.85 -13.21
C ASN A 213 10.31 -3.40 -11.83
N VAL A 214 10.42 -2.08 -11.69
CA VAL A 214 10.64 -1.42 -10.40
C VAL A 214 9.36 -0.70 -10.03
N CYS A 215 8.86 -0.95 -8.82
CA CYS A 215 7.77 -0.18 -8.27
C CYS A 215 8.29 1.17 -7.77
N VAL A 216 7.78 2.26 -8.33
CA VAL A 216 8.05 3.63 -7.90
C VAL A 216 6.77 4.15 -7.25
N GLU A 217 6.90 4.65 -6.03
CA GLU A 217 5.78 5.18 -5.25
C GLU A 217 5.17 6.41 -5.94
N GLY A 218 3.89 6.70 -5.67
CA GLY A 218 3.28 7.95 -6.10
C GLY A 218 3.97 9.17 -5.48
N GLU A 219 3.91 10.31 -6.16
CA GLU A 219 4.42 11.57 -5.62
C GLU A 219 3.49 12.06 -4.49
N PRO A 220 4.03 12.38 -3.31
CA PRO A 220 3.24 12.91 -2.22
C PRO A 220 2.75 14.33 -2.52
N THR A 221 1.57 14.64 -2.02
CA THR A 221 0.92 15.95 -2.11
C THR A 221 0.64 16.48 -0.72
N GLN A 222 0.30 17.78 -0.59
CA GLN A 222 -0.07 18.33 0.71
C GLN A 222 -1.31 17.61 1.26
N GLU A 223 -1.29 17.28 2.55
CA GLU A 223 -2.44 16.73 3.26
C GLU A 223 -3.69 17.59 3.12
N VAL A 224 -4.82 16.93 2.96
CA VAL A 224 -6.16 17.53 2.94
C VAL A 224 -7.09 16.66 3.79
N CYS A 225 -8.12 17.25 4.36
CA CYS A 225 -9.10 16.60 5.23
C CYS A 225 -10.14 15.80 4.43
N ASP A 226 -9.69 14.84 3.62
CA ASP A 226 -10.52 14.03 2.72
C ASP A 226 -10.62 12.54 3.13
N GLY A 227 -10.03 12.16 4.27
CA GLY A 227 -10.01 10.80 4.78
C GLY A 227 -8.92 9.94 4.17
N LYS A 228 -7.91 10.55 3.53
CA LYS A 228 -6.80 9.86 2.87
C LYS A 228 -5.45 10.37 3.39
N ASP A 229 -4.41 9.66 2.96
CA ASP A 229 -3.01 9.93 3.25
C ASP A 229 -2.38 10.44 1.94
N ASN A 230 -2.49 11.74 1.72
CA ASN A 230 -2.11 12.43 0.49
C ASN A 230 -0.61 12.71 0.39
N ASP A 231 0.07 12.84 1.53
CA ASP A 231 1.51 13.06 1.67
C ASP A 231 2.31 11.79 1.94
N CYS A 232 1.59 10.68 2.17
CA CYS A 232 2.09 9.32 2.14
C CYS A 232 3.05 8.99 3.29
N ASP A 233 2.92 9.69 4.41
CA ASP A 233 3.71 9.45 5.61
C ASP A 233 3.19 8.25 6.44
N GLY A 234 1.93 7.87 6.21
CA GLY A 234 1.23 6.76 6.87
C GLY A 234 0.17 7.19 7.88
N HIS A 235 -0.12 8.49 7.98
CA HIS A 235 -1.20 9.06 8.76
C HIS A 235 -2.27 9.65 7.85
N THR A 236 -3.44 9.94 8.41
CA THR A 236 -4.62 10.38 7.64
C THR A 236 -5.16 11.62 8.31
N ASP A 237 -5.41 12.67 7.53
CA ASP A 237 -6.06 13.91 7.95
C ASP A 237 -5.38 14.54 9.19
N GLU A 238 -4.09 14.83 9.09
CA GLU A 238 -3.27 15.33 10.20
C GLU A 238 -3.53 16.81 10.57
N GLU A 239 -2.89 17.26 11.66
CA GLU A 239 -2.86 18.68 12.03
C GLU A 239 -2.17 19.50 10.92
N ASP A 240 -2.68 20.70 10.64
CA ASP A 240 -2.18 21.61 9.60
C ASP A 240 -2.33 21.13 8.14
N ALA A 241 -3.30 20.26 7.85
CA ALA A 241 -3.75 19.96 6.47
C ALA A 241 -4.18 21.24 5.70
N ASP A 242 -4.10 21.27 4.37
CA ASP A 242 -4.31 22.50 3.58
C ASP A 242 -5.71 23.12 3.76
N ASP A 243 -6.74 22.28 3.95
CA ASP A 243 -8.13 22.68 4.14
C ASP A 243 -8.69 22.42 5.55
N CYS A 244 -7.80 22.31 6.55
CA CYS A 244 -8.22 22.14 7.94
C CYS A 244 -9.02 23.33 8.48
N THR A 245 -9.84 23.05 9.50
CA THR A 245 -10.61 24.07 10.22
C THR A 245 -9.83 24.53 11.44
N THR A 246 -9.78 25.85 11.67
CA THR A 246 -9.21 26.39 12.92
C THR A 246 -10.15 26.11 14.08
N TYR A 247 -9.68 25.32 15.04
CA TYR A 247 -10.33 25.07 16.32
C TYR A 247 -9.62 25.81 17.44
N TYR A 248 -10.40 26.34 18.37
CA TYR A 248 -9.96 27.02 19.58
C TYR A 248 -10.01 26.04 20.75
N ARG A 249 -9.11 26.22 21.70
CA ARG A 249 -9.13 25.48 22.96
C ARG A 249 -10.39 25.83 23.75
N ASP A 250 -11.12 24.81 24.19
CA ASP A 250 -12.45 24.89 24.81
C ASP A 250 -12.53 23.84 25.93
N ASP A 251 -12.08 24.24 27.11
CA ASP A 251 -11.96 23.41 28.31
C ASP A 251 -13.28 23.28 29.09
N ASP A 252 -14.17 24.27 28.97
CA ASP A 252 -15.44 24.31 29.70
C ASP A 252 -16.68 23.91 28.87
N GLY A 253 -16.53 23.82 27.55
CA GLY A 253 -17.51 23.25 26.64
C GLY A 253 -18.64 24.20 26.26
N ASP A 254 -18.41 25.52 26.25
CA ASP A 254 -19.42 26.52 25.88
C ASP A 254 -19.46 26.92 24.39
N GLU A 255 -18.65 26.23 23.57
CA GLU A 255 -18.45 26.42 22.13
C GLU A 255 -17.62 27.67 21.73
N PHE A 256 -17.18 28.46 22.69
CA PHE A 256 -16.20 29.52 22.51
C PHE A 256 -14.86 29.06 23.09
N GLY A 257 -13.78 29.52 22.49
CA GLY A 257 -12.45 29.16 22.95
C GLY A 257 -11.53 30.37 23.05
N VAL A 258 -10.39 30.13 23.69
CA VAL A 258 -9.42 31.19 24.02
C VAL A 258 -8.80 31.77 22.76
N ASP A 259 -8.89 33.10 22.62
CA ASP A 259 -8.25 33.79 21.50
C ASP A 259 -6.72 33.58 21.49
N GLY A 260 -6.21 33.13 20.34
CA GLY A 260 -4.79 32.87 20.13
C GLY A 260 -4.30 31.50 20.60
N ASP A 261 -5.13 30.68 21.25
CA ASP A 261 -4.86 29.26 21.49
C ASP A 261 -5.66 28.42 20.50
N THR A 262 -5.10 28.29 19.30
CA THR A 262 -5.76 27.66 18.15
C THR A 262 -4.91 26.55 17.54
N ARG A 263 -5.58 25.55 16.96
CA ARG A 263 -4.97 24.54 16.08
C ARG A 263 -5.77 24.38 14.81
N CYS A 264 -5.13 23.96 13.74
CA CYS A 264 -5.81 23.65 12.49
C CYS A 264 -6.00 22.14 12.36
N LEU A 265 -7.25 21.67 12.48
CA LEU A 265 -7.59 20.26 12.58
C LEU A 265 -8.68 19.89 11.55
N CYS A 266 -8.68 18.65 11.10
CA CYS A 266 -9.73 18.12 10.22
C CYS A 266 -11.06 17.82 10.93
N ALA A 267 -11.02 17.63 12.26
CA ALA A 267 -12.20 17.49 13.10
C ALA A 267 -11.93 18.04 14.51
N ALA A 268 -13.00 18.40 15.21
CA ALA A 268 -12.94 18.80 16.62
C ALA A 268 -12.30 17.68 17.46
N ALA A 269 -11.25 18.00 18.21
CA ALA A 269 -10.54 17.05 19.05
C ALA A 269 -10.11 17.71 20.35
N ALA A 270 -10.55 17.16 21.49
CA ALA A 270 -10.24 17.72 22.79
C ALA A 270 -8.71 17.90 23.00
N PRO A 271 -8.26 19.06 23.49
CA PRO A 271 -9.05 20.16 24.07
C PRO A 271 -9.51 21.24 23.06
N TYR A 272 -9.36 21.04 21.76
CA TYR A 272 -9.72 22.00 20.71
C TYR A 272 -11.06 21.64 20.06
N THR A 273 -12.15 22.13 20.63
CA THR A 273 -13.52 21.81 20.20
C THR A 273 -14.32 23.00 19.70
N ALA A 274 -13.97 24.23 20.09
CA ALA A 274 -14.66 25.44 19.67
C ALA A 274 -14.24 25.90 18.27
N THR A 275 -15.17 26.47 17.50
CA THR A 275 -14.90 27.12 16.20
C THR A 275 -15.01 28.63 16.26
N LYS A 276 -15.32 29.16 17.45
CA LYS A 276 -15.47 30.59 17.72
C LYS A 276 -14.44 30.98 18.79
N GLY A 277 -13.76 32.09 18.58
CA GLY A 277 -12.89 32.70 19.58
C GLY A 277 -13.65 33.69 20.47
N GLY A 278 -12.93 34.32 21.38
CA GLY A 278 -13.41 35.41 22.24
C GLY A 278 -13.81 35.01 23.65
N ASP A 279 -13.58 33.76 24.05
CA ASP A 279 -13.81 33.33 25.42
C ASP A 279 -12.79 33.99 26.37
N CYS A 280 -13.32 34.72 27.35
CA CYS A 280 -12.55 35.42 28.36
C CYS A 280 -12.31 34.57 29.61
N CYS A 281 -13.00 33.43 29.77
CA CYS A 281 -12.78 32.48 30.84
C CYS A 281 -13.13 31.02 30.45
N ASP A 282 -12.14 30.33 29.86
CA ASP A 282 -12.10 28.91 29.45
C ASP A 282 -12.12 27.89 30.61
N LYS A 283 -12.81 28.23 31.69
CA LYS A 283 -13.06 27.37 32.84
C LYS A 283 -14.51 27.46 33.26
N ASP A 284 -15.24 28.47 32.79
CA ASP A 284 -16.60 28.79 33.17
C ASP A 284 -17.52 28.95 31.97
N ASP A 285 -18.31 27.90 31.72
CA ASP A 285 -19.31 27.77 30.65
C ASP A 285 -20.42 28.85 30.55
N GLN A 286 -20.33 29.88 31.38
CA GLN A 286 -21.21 31.04 31.43
C GLN A 286 -20.48 32.33 31.03
N ALA A 287 -19.19 32.29 30.74
CA ALA A 287 -18.33 33.46 30.57
C ALA A 287 -17.75 33.56 29.15
N TYR A 288 -18.64 33.73 28.17
CA TYR A 288 -18.31 33.86 26.74
C TYR A 288 -19.01 35.07 26.09
N PRO A 289 -18.63 35.48 24.86
CA PRO A 289 -19.28 36.55 24.13
C PRO A 289 -20.78 36.31 23.93
N GLN A 290 -21.60 36.95 24.78
CA GLN A 290 -23.05 36.75 24.76
C GLN A 290 -23.82 37.99 25.22
N GLU A 291 -25.08 38.06 24.79
CA GLU A 291 -26.01 39.09 25.24
C GLU A 291 -26.82 38.57 26.43
N PHE A 292 -26.62 39.18 27.60
CA PHE A 292 -27.40 38.85 28.80
C PHE A 292 -28.73 39.60 28.88
N THR A 293 -29.75 38.90 29.38
CA THR A 293 -31.03 39.51 29.77
C THR A 293 -30.86 40.51 30.92
N GLU A 294 -31.86 41.38 31.15
CA GLU A 294 -31.80 42.39 32.22
C GLU A 294 -31.70 41.80 33.63
N GLU A 295 -32.10 40.54 33.80
CA GLU A 295 -32.08 39.84 35.08
C GLU A 295 -30.74 39.13 35.38
N GLN A 296 -29.93 38.86 34.36
CA GLN A 296 -28.67 38.12 34.50
C GLN A 296 -27.54 39.03 35.00
N TRP A 297 -27.37 39.02 36.31
CA TRP A 297 -26.30 39.72 37.01
C TRP A 297 -25.72 38.84 38.11
N PHE A 298 -24.40 38.77 38.19
CA PHE A 298 -23.67 37.87 39.06
C PHE A 298 -23.12 38.62 40.27
N ILE A 299 -23.22 38.01 41.45
CA ILE A 299 -22.64 38.53 42.70
C ILE A 299 -21.34 37.80 43.08
N LYS A 300 -20.95 36.80 42.29
CA LYS A 300 -19.70 36.05 42.42
C LYS A 300 -18.95 36.13 41.10
N ALA A 301 -17.63 36.21 41.20
CA ALA A 301 -16.76 36.11 40.04
C ALA A 301 -16.91 34.73 39.37
N ASN A 302 -16.67 34.70 38.07
CA ASN A 302 -16.53 33.48 37.29
C ASN A 302 -15.31 32.66 37.77
N LYS A 303 -15.09 31.47 37.22
CA LYS A 303 -13.97 30.60 37.62
C LYS A 303 -12.58 31.10 37.22
N CYS A 304 -12.49 32.28 36.60
CA CYS A 304 -11.24 33.00 36.31
C CYS A 304 -11.08 34.25 37.18
N ASP A 305 -11.84 34.36 38.28
CA ASP A 305 -11.82 35.46 39.23
C ASP A 305 -12.16 36.83 38.60
N SER A 306 -12.97 36.85 37.53
CA SER A 306 -13.49 38.05 36.87
C SER A 306 -15.01 38.16 37.01
N PHE A 307 -15.56 39.38 36.91
CA PHE A 307 -17.00 39.60 36.81
C PHE A 307 -17.48 39.88 35.38
N ASP A 308 -16.59 39.88 34.40
CA ASP A 308 -16.91 39.96 32.97
C ASP A 308 -17.33 38.56 32.49
N TYR A 309 -18.63 38.34 32.37
CA TYR A 309 -19.25 37.10 31.90
C TYR A 309 -19.71 37.21 30.43
N ASN A 310 -19.76 38.41 29.86
CA ASN A 310 -20.11 38.63 28.46
C ASN A 310 -18.90 38.93 27.57
N CYS A 311 -17.70 38.89 28.15
CA CYS A 311 -16.42 39.14 27.49
C CYS A 311 -16.42 40.47 26.72
N SER A 312 -16.91 41.52 27.37
CA SER A 312 -17.06 42.86 26.79
C SER A 312 -15.85 43.77 27.00
N ASP A 313 -14.70 43.21 27.39
CA ASP A 313 -13.47 43.90 27.78
C ASP A 313 -13.64 44.79 29.03
N GLY A 314 -14.49 44.38 29.97
CA GLY A 314 -14.64 45.07 31.26
C GLY A 314 -15.88 44.69 32.07
N GLU A 315 -15.80 44.91 33.37
CA GLU A 315 -16.91 44.61 34.29
C GLU A 315 -18.04 45.65 34.17
N GLU A 316 -19.26 45.20 33.86
CA GLU A 316 -20.44 46.05 33.90
C GLU A 316 -21.02 46.10 35.31
N LYS A 317 -21.22 47.29 35.87
CA LYS A 317 -21.83 47.46 37.19
C LYS A 317 -23.33 47.73 37.06
N ARG A 318 -24.17 46.84 37.63
CA ARG A 318 -25.64 46.98 37.63
C ARG A 318 -26.14 48.31 38.17
N TRP A 319 -25.62 48.71 39.32
CA TRP A 319 -26.07 49.91 40.03
C TRP A 319 -24.99 50.98 40.08
N GLY A 320 -25.42 52.24 39.98
CA GLY A 320 -24.55 53.40 40.19
C GLY A 320 -24.76 54.05 41.57
N ILE A 321 -24.24 55.27 41.71
CA ILE A 321 -24.40 56.09 42.93
C ILE A 321 -25.85 56.58 43.06
N GLY A 322 -26.47 56.30 44.21
CA GLY A 322 -27.78 56.81 44.59
C GLY A 322 -27.70 58.22 45.16
N SER A 323 -28.81 58.95 45.17
CA SER A 323 -28.87 60.28 45.78
C SER A 323 -30.28 60.67 46.20
N CYS A 324 -30.35 61.55 47.21
CA CYS A 324 -31.59 62.18 47.65
C CYS A 324 -31.63 63.64 47.18
N LEU A 325 -32.51 63.93 46.21
CA LEU A 325 -32.62 65.25 45.61
C LEU A 325 -33.80 66.03 46.21
N SER A 326 -33.48 67.18 46.83
CA SER A 326 -34.49 68.13 47.27
C SER A 326 -34.95 68.97 46.09
N ILE A 327 -36.26 69.04 45.86
CA ILE A 327 -36.87 69.87 44.82
C ILE A 327 -37.85 70.83 45.49
N ASP A 328 -37.66 72.13 45.27
CA ASP A 328 -38.59 73.16 45.75
C ASP A 328 -39.84 73.19 44.85
N LEU A 329 -41.02 73.19 45.46
CA LEU A 329 -42.30 73.21 44.77
C LEU A 329 -42.83 74.65 44.61
N PRO A 330 -43.53 74.96 43.50
CA PRO A 330 -44.22 76.23 43.34
C PRO A 330 -45.23 76.44 44.48
N GLY A 331 -45.05 77.50 45.28
CA GLY A 331 -45.90 77.80 46.44
C GLY A 331 -45.26 77.56 47.82
N GLY A 332 -43.98 77.20 47.89
CA GLY A 332 -43.20 77.26 49.14
C GLY A 332 -43.07 75.95 49.93
N GLY A 333 -43.11 74.80 49.26
CA GLY A 333 -42.84 73.49 49.83
C GLY A 333 -41.56 72.84 49.26
N ARG A 334 -41.10 71.75 49.88
CA ARG A 334 -40.03 70.89 49.33
C ARG A 334 -40.54 69.47 49.20
N THR A 335 -40.14 68.80 48.13
CA THR A 335 -40.22 67.34 48.00
C THR A 335 -38.81 66.75 47.99
N CYS A 336 -38.70 65.46 48.30
CA CYS A 336 -37.44 64.73 48.37
C CYS A 336 -37.58 63.47 47.52
N ASN A 337 -36.90 63.42 46.38
CA ASN A 337 -36.95 62.29 45.47
C ASN A 337 -35.70 61.42 45.64
N ALA A 338 -35.89 60.11 45.59
CA ALA A 338 -34.80 59.14 45.60
C ALA A 338 -34.37 58.80 44.17
N ARG A 339 -33.07 58.92 43.88
CA ARG A 339 -32.42 58.15 42.83
C ARG A 339 -31.84 56.91 43.49
N GLN A 340 -32.42 55.75 43.21
CA GLN A 340 -31.95 54.49 43.77
C GLN A 340 -30.52 54.18 43.32
N GLY A 341 -29.72 53.63 44.22
CA GLY A 341 -28.29 53.38 44.01
C GLY A 341 -27.51 53.34 45.32
N PHE A 342 -26.21 53.12 45.23
CA PHE A 342 -25.33 53.04 46.39
C PHE A 342 -25.05 54.42 47.01
N ASP A 343 -25.07 54.49 48.34
CA ASP A 343 -24.81 55.73 49.07
C ASP A 343 -23.31 56.09 49.02
N GLY A 344 -23.01 57.34 48.63
CA GLY A 344 -21.66 57.89 48.57
C GLY A 344 -20.80 57.46 47.37
N ARG A 345 -20.63 56.16 47.12
CA ARG A 345 -19.84 55.62 46.00
C ARG A 345 -20.40 54.31 45.46
N THR A 346 -20.13 54.01 44.19
CA THR A 346 -20.38 52.68 43.63
C THR A 346 -19.30 51.72 44.17
N PRO A 347 -19.66 50.65 44.89
CA PRO A 347 -18.69 49.65 45.35
C PRO A 347 -18.19 48.79 44.17
N GLU A 348 -17.13 48.02 44.41
CA GLU A 348 -16.64 47.03 43.44
C GLU A 348 -17.59 45.83 43.31
N CYS A 349 -17.45 45.07 42.24
CA CYS A 349 -18.25 43.88 42.00
C CYS A 349 -18.13 42.87 43.15
N GLY A 350 -19.25 42.26 43.54
CA GLY A 350 -19.33 41.34 44.68
C GLY A 350 -19.24 41.99 46.07
N VAL A 351 -19.03 43.31 46.17
CA VAL A 351 -18.94 44.00 47.45
C VAL A 351 -20.31 44.50 47.90
N ALA A 352 -20.66 44.22 49.16
CA ALA A 352 -21.86 44.73 49.81
C ALA A 352 -21.67 46.16 50.34
N ALA A 353 -22.67 47.02 50.14
CA ALA A 353 -22.69 48.38 50.67
C ALA A 353 -24.15 48.86 50.90
N THR A 354 -24.27 50.02 51.54
CA THR A 354 -25.58 50.65 51.79
C THR A 354 -26.19 51.15 50.47
N TYR A 355 -27.40 50.70 50.18
CA TYR A 355 -28.19 51.06 49.01
C TYR A 355 -29.40 51.91 49.42
N ILE A 356 -29.60 53.03 48.73
CA ILE A 356 -30.73 53.95 48.97
C ILE A 356 -31.96 53.42 48.26
N VAL A 357 -32.98 53.05 49.05
CA VAL A 357 -34.29 52.59 48.52
C VAL A 357 -35.24 53.78 48.41
N ASN A 358 -35.28 54.63 49.44
CA ASN A 358 -36.16 55.79 49.49
C ASN A 358 -35.58 56.95 50.31
N CYS A 359 -36.02 58.17 49.98
CA CYS A 359 -35.59 59.41 50.61
C CYS A 359 -36.81 60.17 51.13
N SER A 360 -36.65 60.90 52.24
CA SER A 360 -37.71 61.74 52.78
C SER A 360 -37.12 62.95 53.52
N ILE A 361 -37.96 63.96 53.75
CA ILE A 361 -37.55 65.15 54.50
C ILE A 361 -37.54 64.82 55.99
N SER A 362 -36.35 64.89 56.60
CA SER A 362 -36.17 64.75 58.04
C SER A 362 -35.30 65.89 58.55
N GLY A 363 -35.76 66.59 59.61
CA GLY A 363 -35.05 67.74 60.15
C GLY A 363 -34.83 68.89 59.15
N GLY A 364 -35.70 69.04 58.15
CA GLY A 364 -35.60 70.08 57.12
C GLY A 364 -34.60 69.79 56.00
N ARG A 365 -33.96 68.61 55.98
CA ARG A 365 -33.05 68.16 54.92
C ARG A 365 -33.64 66.94 54.23
N CYS A 366 -33.41 66.83 52.92
CA CYS A 366 -33.72 65.63 52.15
C CYS A 366 -32.60 64.61 52.40
N ILE A 367 -32.91 63.49 53.06
CA ILE A 367 -31.95 62.45 53.43
C ILE A 367 -32.51 61.07 53.07
N ALA A 368 -31.63 60.08 52.97
CA ALA A 368 -32.05 58.68 52.83
C ALA A 368 -32.76 58.26 54.12
N THR A 369 -33.98 57.75 53.98
CA THR A 369 -34.80 57.31 55.13
C THR A 369 -35.09 55.82 55.08
N GLU A 370 -34.91 55.20 53.93
CA GLU A 370 -34.98 53.75 53.75
C GLU A 370 -33.74 53.30 52.98
N THR A 371 -32.94 52.45 53.62
CA THR A 371 -31.73 51.89 53.05
C THR A 371 -31.68 50.40 53.32
N GLU A 372 -31.06 49.65 52.43
CA GLU A 372 -30.80 48.23 52.60
C GLU A 372 -29.31 47.92 52.35
N GLU A 373 -28.83 46.79 52.85
CA GLU A 373 -27.52 46.27 52.44
C GLU A 373 -27.70 45.51 51.14
N ARG A 374 -26.92 45.87 50.12
CA ARG A 374 -27.02 45.25 48.80
C ARG A 374 -25.62 44.98 48.24
N THR A 375 -25.46 43.85 47.57
CA THR A 375 -24.23 43.52 46.86
C THR A 375 -24.27 44.10 45.45
N GLN A 376 -23.18 44.71 45.02
CA GLN A 376 -23.02 45.13 43.62
C GLN A 376 -22.85 43.91 42.74
N SER A 377 -23.91 43.56 42.02
CA SER A 377 -23.86 42.54 40.99
C SER A 377 -23.26 43.13 39.71
N CYS A 378 -22.52 42.31 38.97
CA CYS A 378 -21.85 42.67 37.73
C CYS A 378 -22.02 41.56 36.70
N ARG A 379 -21.63 41.85 35.47
CA ARG A 379 -21.58 40.90 34.36
C ARG A 379 -20.55 41.35 33.35
#